data_AF-G1JSE9-F1
#
_entry.id   AF-G1JSE9-F1
#
_cell.length_a   1.000
_cell.length_b   1.000
_cell.length_c   1.000
_cell.angle_alpha   90.00
_cell.angle_beta   90.00
_cell.angle_gamma   90.00
#
_symmetry.space_group_name_H-M   'P 1'
#
loop_
_entity.id
_entity.type
_entity.pdbx_description
1 polymer ?
#
loop_
_entity_poly.entity_id
_entity_poly.type
_entity_poly.pdbx_seq_one_letter_code
_entity_poly.pdbx_strand_id
1 'polypeptide(L)'
;MVKERASNDDEDLCRRSMESLRNTLHAVSALGVEKRVCDEVGRRLAMLENMWTTGKLSRPVQVYTDVLASALSDRDCDLAHDMHLKLMLDHVSEVRQWMVGVKRLIQEARNLPQNPSKAETAGPAEAQETEHSPDVNKSEKEDDTTVDETEWQPLKISDPAEDSMIQNVLSDSG
;
A
#
# COMPACT_ATOMS: atom_id res chain seq x y z
N MET A 1 27.42 -12.77 -28.74
CA MET A 1 27.86 -11.66 -27.87
C MET A 1 26.72 -10.68 -27.54
N VAL A 2 25.51 -11.15 -27.22
CA VAL A 2 24.36 -10.27 -26.90
C VAL A 2 23.99 -10.31 -25.40
N LYS A 3 24.38 -11.40 -24.70
CA LYS A 3 23.99 -11.64 -23.31
C LYS A 3 24.69 -10.70 -22.30
N GLU A 4 25.82 -10.11 -22.68
CA GLU A 4 26.62 -9.24 -21.81
C GLU A 4 26.09 -7.80 -21.75
N ARG A 5 25.50 -7.29 -22.84
CA ARG A 5 24.91 -5.93 -22.85
C ARG A 5 23.63 -5.84 -22.03
N ALA A 6 22.73 -6.81 -22.19
CA ALA A 6 21.45 -6.82 -21.47
C ALA A 6 21.63 -6.95 -19.94
N SER A 7 22.68 -7.64 -19.47
CA SER A 7 22.96 -7.74 -18.03
C SER A 7 23.41 -6.40 -17.44
N ASN A 8 24.18 -5.62 -18.18
CA ASN A 8 24.64 -4.30 -17.72
C ASN A 8 23.50 -3.29 -17.68
N ASP A 9 22.58 -3.34 -18.65
CA ASP A 9 21.40 -2.46 -18.67
C ASP A 9 20.50 -2.70 -17.44
N ASP A 10 20.45 -3.93 -16.93
CA ASP A 10 19.63 -4.34 -15.78
C ASP A 10 20.25 -3.90 -14.45
N GLU A 11 21.58 -4.00 -14.32
CA GLU A 11 22.32 -3.48 -13.17
C GLU A 11 22.27 -1.96 -13.11
N ASP A 12 22.42 -1.28 -14.26
CA ASP A 12 22.29 0.17 -14.36
C ASP A 12 20.86 0.65 -14.10
N LEU A 13 19.86 -0.14 -14.47
CA LEU A 13 18.46 0.11 -14.11
C LEU A 13 18.29 0.04 -12.59
N CYS A 14 18.67 -1.08 -11.97
CA CYS A 14 18.59 -1.27 -10.52
C CYS A 14 19.26 -0.12 -9.75
N ARG A 15 20.49 0.22 -10.12
CA ARG A 15 21.26 1.29 -9.47
C ARG A 15 20.52 2.63 -9.53
N ARG A 16 20.06 3.05 -10.71
CA ARG A 16 19.36 4.32 -10.91
C ARG A 16 18.01 4.35 -10.18
N SER A 17 17.21 3.29 -10.28
CA SER A 17 15.91 3.23 -9.60
C SER A 17 16.07 3.27 -8.08
N MET A 18 17.04 2.52 -7.53
CA MET A 18 17.32 2.49 -6.09
C MET A 18 17.83 3.83 -5.57
N GLU A 19 18.67 4.53 -6.35
CA GLU A 19 19.13 5.88 -6.02
C GLU A 19 17.95 6.86 -5.95
N SER A 20 17.04 6.83 -6.92
CA SER A 20 15.85 7.69 -6.91
C SER A 20 14.93 7.43 -5.69
N LEU A 21 14.69 6.16 -5.36
CA LEU A 21 13.89 5.78 -4.19
C LEU A 21 14.54 6.25 -2.87
N ARG A 22 15.86 6.08 -2.74
CA ARG A 22 16.62 6.55 -1.58
C ARG A 22 16.60 8.07 -1.47
N ASN A 23 16.78 8.79 -2.56
CA ASN A 23 16.70 10.26 -2.59
C ASN A 23 15.31 10.74 -2.16
N THR A 24 14.25 10.07 -2.61
CA THR A 24 12.88 10.36 -2.17
C THR A 24 12.70 10.11 -0.67
N LEU A 25 13.22 8.99 -0.15
CA LEU A 25 13.20 8.70 1.29
C LEU A 25 13.95 9.75 2.10
N HIS A 26 15.10 10.22 1.62
CA HIS A 26 15.84 11.30 2.27
C HIS A 26 15.03 12.60 2.31
N ALA A 27 14.40 12.98 1.19
CA ALA A 27 13.53 14.16 1.13
C ALA A 27 12.34 14.06 2.09
N VAL A 28 11.70 12.89 2.18
CA VAL A 28 10.63 12.62 3.14
C VAL A 28 11.13 12.70 4.59
N SER A 29 12.31 12.16 4.89
CA SER A 29 12.88 12.22 6.24
C SER A 29 13.15 13.67 6.69
N ALA A 30 13.50 14.55 5.75
CA ALA A 30 13.76 15.96 6.03
C ALA A 30 12.49 16.75 6.41
N LEU A 31 11.29 16.24 6.12
CA LEU A 31 10.02 16.83 6.55
C LEU A 31 9.66 16.55 8.03
N GLY A 32 10.49 15.77 8.73
CA GLY A 32 10.20 15.40 10.12
C GLY A 32 9.32 14.15 10.27
N VAL A 33 9.22 13.31 9.24
CA VAL A 33 8.64 11.97 9.38
C VAL A 33 9.41 11.19 10.45
N GLU A 34 8.69 10.43 11.28
CA GLU A 34 9.30 9.68 12.39
C GLU A 34 10.43 8.78 11.88
N LYS A 35 11.59 8.83 12.55
CA LYS A 35 12.76 8.05 12.18
C LYS A 35 12.45 6.55 12.03
N ARG A 36 11.60 5.99 12.89
CA ARG A 36 11.18 4.58 12.80
C ARG A 36 10.49 4.24 11.48
N VAL A 37 9.69 5.16 10.94
CA VAL A 37 9.04 4.99 9.63
C VAL A 37 10.08 5.02 8.53
N CYS A 38 11.02 5.98 8.57
CA CYS A 38 12.09 6.07 7.59
C CYS A 38 13.00 4.81 7.62
N ASP A 39 13.33 4.31 8.81
CA ASP A 39 14.13 3.11 9.01
C ASP A 39 13.39 1.86 8.47
N GLU A 40 12.08 1.75 8.71
CA GLU A 40 11.27 0.66 8.15
C GLU A 40 11.23 0.70 6.62
N VAL A 41 10.98 1.87 6.03
CA VAL A 41 11.00 2.03 4.57
C VAL A 41 12.39 1.69 4.02
N GLY A 42 13.46 2.16 4.66
CA GLY A 42 14.84 1.84 4.29
C GLY A 42 15.13 0.33 4.30
N ARG A 43 14.63 -0.41 5.29
CA ARG A 43 14.74 -1.88 5.33
C ARG A 43 14.02 -2.56 4.16
N ARG A 44 12.84 -2.07 3.79
CA ARG A 44 12.07 -2.60 2.64
C ARG A 44 12.76 -2.30 1.31
N LEU A 45 13.36 -1.12 1.16
CA LEU A 45 14.19 -0.77 0.00
C LEU A 45 15.44 -1.65 -0.11
N ALA A 46 16.11 -1.95 1.00
CA ALA A 46 17.24 -2.90 0.99
C ALA A 46 16.81 -4.32 0.57
N MET A 47 15.62 -4.75 0.98
CA MET A 47 15.05 -6.03 0.53
C MET A 47 14.77 -6.04 -0.97
N LEU A 48 14.20 -4.96 -1.51
CA LEU A 48 13.97 -4.77 -2.95
C LEU A 48 15.28 -4.89 -3.73
N GLU A 49 16.32 -4.14 -3.34
CA GLU A 49 17.65 -4.17 -3.99
C GLU A 49 18.28 -5.58 -3.95
N ASN A 50 18.18 -6.26 -2.81
CA ASN A 50 18.68 -7.63 -2.67
C ASN A 50 17.91 -8.61 -3.57
N MET A 51 16.57 -8.52 -3.65
CA MET A 51 15.79 -9.36 -4.56
C MET A 51 16.12 -9.08 -6.04
N TRP A 52 16.37 -7.82 -6.38
CA TRP A 52 16.73 -7.42 -7.73
C TRP A 52 18.09 -7.98 -8.15
N THR A 53 19.12 -7.72 -7.34
CA THR A 53 20.51 -8.15 -7.60
C THR A 53 20.70 -9.66 -7.54
N THR A 54 19.87 -10.37 -6.76
CA THR A 54 19.85 -11.85 -6.74
C THR A 54 19.04 -12.46 -7.88
N GLY A 55 18.45 -11.64 -8.77
CA GLY A 55 17.67 -12.10 -9.93
C GLY A 55 16.30 -12.69 -9.57
N LYS A 56 15.77 -12.39 -8.36
CA LYS A 56 14.46 -12.85 -7.89
C LYS A 56 13.30 -11.97 -8.33
N LEU A 57 13.58 -10.84 -8.99
CA LEU A 57 12.58 -9.97 -9.59
C LEU A 57 12.50 -10.20 -11.09
N SER A 58 11.30 -10.45 -11.57
CA SER A 58 11.00 -10.57 -12.99
C SER A 58 11.22 -9.24 -13.72
N ARG A 59 11.54 -9.30 -15.02
CA ARG A 59 11.79 -8.11 -15.83
C ARG A 59 10.64 -7.08 -15.79
N PRO A 60 9.35 -7.47 -15.86
CA PRO A 60 8.26 -6.51 -15.73
C PRO A 60 8.28 -5.76 -14.40
N VAL A 61 8.55 -6.45 -13.29
CA VAL A 61 8.64 -5.84 -11.96
C VAL A 61 9.77 -4.81 -11.90
N GLN A 62 10.93 -5.14 -12.48
CA GLN A 62 12.06 -4.22 -12.56
C GLN A 62 11.70 -2.94 -13.33
N VAL A 63 11.08 -3.08 -14.51
CA VAL A 63 10.68 -1.94 -15.35
C VAL A 63 9.62 -1.09 -14.65
N TYR A 64 8.59 -1.67 -14.06
CA TYR A 64 7.56 -0.89 -13.36
C TYR A 64 8.09 -0.22 -12.10
N THR A 65 9.04 -0.85 -11.41
CA THR A 65 9.71 -0.24 -10.25
C THR A 65 10.57 0.95 -10.67
N ASP A 66 11.22 0.90 -11.83
CA ASP A 66 11.95 2.03 -12.39
C ASP A 66 11.04 3.21 -12.76
N VAL A 67 9.90 2.92 -13.40
CA VAL A 67 8.87 3.94 -13.70
C VAL A 67 8.32 4.56 -12.42
N LEU A 68 8.01 3.74 -11.40
CA LEU A 68 7.58 4.20 -10.09
C LEU A 68 8.63 5.10 -9.43
N ALA A 69 9.90 4.69 -9.46
CA ALA A 69 11.02 5.44 -8.90
C ALA A 69 11.21 6.79 -9.61
N SER A 70 11.04 6.83 -10.94
CA SER A 70 11.10 8.06 -11.72
C SER A 70 9.91 8.98 -11.39
N ALA A 71 8.70 8.44 -11.31
CA ALA A 71 7.49 9.19 -10.95
C ALA A 71 7.61 9.85 -9.56
N LEU A 72 8.21 9.16 -8.58
CA LEU A 72 8.47 9.73 -7.25
C LEU A 72 9.49 10.89 -7.26
N SER A 73 10.50 10.81 -8.14
CA SER A 73 11.45 11.91 -8.37
C SER A 73 10.74 13.12 -8.99
N ASP A 74 9.86 12.87 -9.96
CA ASP A 74 9.11 13.90 -10.69
C ASP A 74 7.93 14.48 -9.90
N ARG A 75 7.71 14.01 -8.66
CA ARG A 75 6.56 14.36 -7.79
C ARG A 75 5.20 13.94 -8.36
N ASP A 76 5.18 13.04 -9.34
CA ASP A 76 3.97 12.42 -9.86
C ASP A 76 3.59 11.22 -9.00
N CYS A 77 2.97 11.51 -7.86
CA CYS A 77 2.57 10.48 -6.90
C CYS A 77 1.38 9.63 -7.38
N ASP A 78 0.63 10.10 -8.37
CA ASP A 78 -0.51 9.37 -8.94
C ASP A 78 -0.01 8.30 -9.91
N LEU A 79 0.93 8.65 -10.80
CA LEU A 79 1.61 7.66 -11.61
C LEU A 79 2.35 6.62 -10.76
N ALA A 80 3.00 7.05 -9.68
CA ALA A 80 3.65 6.13 -8.74
C ALA A 80 2.64 5.16 -8.09
N HIS A 81 1.43 5.66 -7.76
CA HIS A 81 0.36 4.84 -7.21
C HIS A 81 -0.19 3.83 -8.23
N ASP A 82 -0.36 4.23 -9.48
CA ASP A 82 -0.80 3.36 -10.57
C ASP A 82 0.19 2.22 -10.80
N MET A 83 1.50 2.51 -10.77
CA MET A 83 2.53 1.47 -10.87
C MET A 83 2.51 0.54 -9.66
N HIS A 84 2.26 1.05 -8.46
CA HIS A 84 2.04 0.21 -7.27
C HIS A 84 0.85 -0.75 -7.48
N LEU A 85 -0.28 -0.26 -8.00
CA LEU A 85 -1.45 -1.09 -8.27
C LEU A 85 -1.12 -2.15 -9.31
N LYS A 86 -0.48 -1.78 -10.41
CA LYS A 86 -0.05 -2.71 -11.46
C LYS A 86 0.84 -3.83 -10.92
N LEU A 87 1.82 -3.48 -10.09
CA LEU A 87 2.71 -4.45 -9.45
C LEU A 87 1.93 -5.38 -8.51
N MET A 88 0.96 -4.86 -7.76
CA MET A 88 0.13 -5.64 -6.83
C MET A 88 -0.89 -6.54 -7.54
N LEU A 89 -1.34 -6.19 -8.75
CA LEU A 89 -2.29 -6.98 -9.53
C LEU A 89 -1.62 -8.18 -10.19
N ASP A 90 -0.49 -7.95 -10.87
CA ASP A 90 0.12 -8.97 -11.72
C ASP A 90 1.26 -9.73 -11.03
N HIS A 91 1.91 -9.13 -10.03
CA HIS A 91 3.18 -9.62 -9.47
C HIS A 91 3.20 -9.67 -7.93
N VAL A 92 2.04 -9.88 -7.29
CA VAL A 92 1.88 -9.82 -5.82
C VAL A 92 2.88 -10.70 -5.06
N SER A 93 3.20 -11.89 -5.58
CA SER A 93 4.12 -12.85 -4.94
C SER A 93 5.53 -12.30 -4.81
N GLU A 94 5.98 -11.53 -5.78
CA GLU A 94 7.31 -10.92 -5.85
C GLU A 94 7.37 -9.61 -5.02
N VAL A 95 6.29 -8.82 -5.02
CA VAL A 95 6.33 -7.46 -4.49
C VAL A 95 5.87 -7.33 -3.04
N ARG A 96 4.99 -8.22 -2.55
CA ARG A 96 4.33 -8.09 -1.22
C ARG A 96 5.28 -7.85 -0.05
N GLN A 97 6.51 -8.36 -0.11
CA GLN A 97 7.46 -8.31 1.00
C GLN A 97 8.07 -6.92 1.20
N TRP A 98 8.27 -6.16 0.12
CA TRP A 98 8.88 -4.82 0.15
C TRP A 98 7.89 -3.71 -0.22
N MET A 99 6.82 -4.02 -0.95
CA MET A 99 5.85 -3.05 -1.46
C MET A 99 5.17 -2.24 -0.35
N VAL A 100 5.00 -2.80 0.85
CA VAL A 100 4.45 -2.06 2.00
C VAL A 100 5.29 -0.83 2.37
N GLY A 101 6.62 -0.90 2.21
CA GLY A 101 7.52 0.24 2.42
C GLY A 101 7.41 1.25 1.29
N VAL A 102 7.27 0.79 0.05
CA VAL A 102 7.09 1.67 -1.13
C VAL A 102 5.73 2.37 -1.10
N LYS A 103 4.66 1.68 -0.71
CA LYS A 103 3.33 2.29 -0.48
C LYS A 103 3.43 3.42 0.55
N ARG A 104 4.12 3.17 1.67
CA ARG A 104 4.35 4.19 2.70
C ARG A 104 5.16 5.36 2.15
N LEU A 105 6.20 5.10 1.37
CA LEU A 105 7.00 6.12 0.70
C LEU A 105 6.16 7.00 -0.23
N ILE A 106 5.26 6.41 -1.03
CA ILE A 106 4.33 7.16 -1.91
C ILE A 106 3.43 8.08 -1.09
N GLN A 107 2.86 7.57 0.01
CA GLN A 107 2.00 8.37 0.90
C GLN A 107 2.75 9.57 1.49
N GLU A 108 3.98 9.35 1.99
CA GLU A 108 4.77 10.44 2.56
C GLU A 108 5.31 11.40 1.50
N ALA A 109 5.60 10.92 0.29
CA ALA A 109 6.00 11.76 -0.82
C ALA A 109 4.87 12.70 -1.28
N ARG A 110 3.59 12.28 -1.17
CA ARG A 110 2.43 13.16 -1.40
C ARG A 110 2.33 14.32 -0.41
N ASN A 111 2.84 14.12 0.80
CA ASN A 111 2.85 15.14 1.84
C ASN A 111 4.00 16.14 1.67
N LEU A 112 4.90 15.94 0.70
CA LEU A 112 5.92 16.93 0.36
C LEU A 112 5.23 18.22 -0.13
N PRO A 113 5.64 19.40 0.37
CA PRO A 113 5.08 20.66 -0.08
C PRO A 113 5.31 20.80 -1.59
N GLN A 114 4.22 20.68 -2.36
CA GLN A 114 4.26 20.92 -3.79
C GLN A 114 4.40 22.43 -4.01
N ASN A 115 5.34 22.83 -4.86
CA ASN A 115 5.33 24.18 -5.43
C ASN A 115 3.94 24.38 -6.09
N PRO A 116 3.16 25.43 -5.75
CA PRO A 116 1.71 25.54 -6.05
C PRO A 116 1.30 25.66 -7.54
N SER A 117 2.00 25.01 -8.47
CA SER A 117 1.70 25.07 -9.91
C SER A 117 0.78 23.96 -10.43
N LYS A 118 0.23 23.10 -9.56
CA LYS A 118 -0.79 22.11 -9.97
C LYS A 118 -1.78 21.85 -8.84
N ALA A 119 -2.51 22.90 -8.45
CA ALA A 119 -3.78 22.72 -7.77
C ALA A 119 -4.84 22.34 -8.80
N GLU A 120 -5.85 21.59 -8.35
CA GLU A 120 -7.08 21.17 -9.04
C GLU A 120 -7.03 19.81 -9.76
N THR A 121 -7.29 18.75 -8.99
CA THR A 121 -8.41 17.78 -9.12
C THR A 121 -7.99 16.55 -8.28
N ALA A 122 -8.55 16.23 -7.12
CA ALA A 122 -9.97 16.05 -6.86
C ALA A 122 -10.30 16.42 -5.41
N GLY A 123 -11.32 17.26 -5.28
CA GLY A 123 -12.01 17.51 -4.02
C GLY A 123 -12.89 16.34 -3.58
N PRO A 124 -13.48 16.46 -2.38
CA PRO A 124 -14.21 15.42 -1.67
C PRO A 124 -15.58 15.18 -2.32
N ALA A 125 -15.92 13.91 -2.57
CA ALA A 125 -17.24 13.54 -3.06
C ALA A 125 -18.23 13.43 -1.88
N GLU A 126 -18.84 14.56 -1.52
CA GLU A 126 -20.12 14.65 -0.82
C GLU A 126 -20.99 15.70 -1.53
N ALA A 127 -22.32 15.47 -1.53
CA ALA A 127 -23.45 16.30 -2.02
C ALA A 127 -24.08 15.92 -3.39
N GLN A 128 -25.13 15.08 -3.31
CA GLN A 128 -26.55 15.33 -3.66
C GLN A 128 -26.89 16.35 -4.77
N GLU A 129 -27.79 15.97 -5.70
CA GLU A 129 -29.09 16.60 -5.99
C GLU A 129 -29.60 16.25 -7.41
N THR A 130 -30.81 15.70 -7.51
CA THR A 130 -31.76 16.13 -8.56
C THR A 130 -33.13 16.32 -7.93
N GLU A 131 -33.55 17.57 -7.87
CA GLU A 131 -34.88 18.01 -7.45
C GLU A 131 -35.90 17.90 -8.58
N HIS A 132 -37.14 17.48 -8.26
CA HIS A 132 -38.35 18.24 -8.62
C HIS A 132 -39.60 17.80 -7.83
N SER A 133 -40.25 18.81 -7.23
CA SER A 133 -41.48 18.91 -6.40
C SER A 133 -42.81 18.64 -7.14
N PRO A 134 -44.03 18.82 -6.55
CA PRO A 134 -44.54 18.50 -5.19
C PRO A 134 -45.98 17.88 -5.17
N ASP A 135 -46.43 17.54 -3.95
CA ASP A 135 -47.82 17.45 -3.43
C ASP A 135 -48.78 16.33 -3.90
N VAL A 136 -49.12 15.41 -2.97
CA VAL A 136 -50.51 15.04 -2.57
C VAL A 136 -50.47 14.13 -1.33
N ASN A 137 -50.89 14.71 -0.21
CA ASN A 137 -51.74 14.20 0.89
C ASN A 137 -51.76 12.69 1.30
N LYS A 138 -51.26 12.44 2.53
CA LYS A 138 -51.90 11.75 3.69
C LYS A 138 -52.53 10.33 3.54
N SER A 139 -51.93 9.31 4.19
CA SER A 139 -52.40 8.64 5.44
C SER A 139 -51.77 7.24 5.64
N GLU A 140 -51.13 7.06 6.79
CA GLU A 140 -51.23 5.92 7.75
C GLU A 140 -51.01 4.45 7.30
N LYS A 141 -49.91 3.85 7.78
CA LYS A 141 -49.78 2.59 8.59
C LYS A 141 -48.36 2.02 8.42
N GLU A 142 -47.53 2.00 9.46
CA GLU A 142 -47.33 0.90 10.43
C GLU A 142 -46.79 -0.40 9.81
N ASP A 143 -45.88 -1.06 10.56
CA ASP A 143 -45.24 -2.38 10.35
C ASP A 143 -43.85 -2.30 9.67
N ASP A 144 -42.74 -2.24 10.41
CA ASP A 144 -42.01 -3.31 11.13
C ASP A 144 -40.79 -3.79 10.33
N THR A 145 -39.78 -4.25 11.08
CA THR A 145 -38.57 -4.94 10.63
C THR A 145 -37.41 -4.08 10.10
N THR A 146 -36.62 -3.68 11.08
CA THR A 146 -35.16 -3.45 11.08
C THR A 146 -34.35 -4.60 10.45
N VAL A 147 -33.11 -4.29 10.06
CA VAL A 147 -31.95 -5.11 9.63
C VAL A 147 -31.73 -5.14 8.09
N ASP A 148 -30.53 -5.00 7.53
CA ASP A 148 -29.18 -5.20 8.05
C ASP A 148 -28.15 -4.48 7.16
N GLU A 149 -27.26 -3.71 7.78
CA GLU A 149 -26.02 -3.20 7.19
C GLU A 149 -25.04 -4.37 7.03
N THR A 150 -24.89 -4.90 5.82
CA THR A 150 -23.83 -5.88 5.51
C THR A 150 -22.48 -5.18 5.37
N GLU A 151 -21.91 -4.92 6.53
CA GLU A 151 -20.56 -4.52 6.85
C GLU A 151 -19.57 -5.64 6.48
N TRP A 152 -18.84 -5.49 5.37
CA TRP A 152 -17.70 -6.38 5.07
C TRP A 152 -16.48 -5.97 5.91
N GLN A 153 -16.42 -6.46 7.15
CA GLN A 153 -15.24 -6.34 8.01
C GLN A 153 -14.14 -7.37 7.66
N PRO A 154 -12.87 -7.00 7.84
CA PRO A 154 -11.71 -7.81 7.49
C PRO A 154 -11.46 -8.92 8.51
N LEU A 155 -11.11 -10.11 8.02
CA LEU A 155 -10.71 -11.26 8.83
C LEU A 155 -9.51 -10.90 9.72
N LYS A 156 -9.77 -10.71 11.02
CA LYS A 156 -8.75 -10.67 12.08
C LYS A 156 -8.51 -12.08 12.57
N ILE A 157 -7.27 -12.53 12.38
CA ILE A 157 -6.70 -13.71 13.03
C ILE A 157 -6.65 -13.43 14.54
N SER A 158 -7.17 -14.35 15.35
CA SER A 158 -6.94 -14.42 16.80
C SER A 158 -7.06 -15.87 17.26
N ASP A 159 -5.92 -16.50 17.47
CA ASP A 159 -5.68 -17.50 18.52
C ASP A 159 -5.06 -16.72 19.72
N PRO A 160 -4.95 -17.25 20.96
CA PRO A 160 -5.52 -18.47 21.56
C PRO A 160 -6.13 -18.23 22.97
N ALA A 161 -7.06 -19.08 23.43
CA ALA A 161 -7.31 -19.29 24.87
C ALA A 161 -8.14 -20.58 25.07
N GLU A 162 -7.54 -21.58 25.71
CA GLU A 162 -7.93 -22.03 27.06
C GLU A 162 -9.31 -22.70 27.11
N ASP A 163 -9.36 -24.03 26.99
CA ASP A 163 -10.41 -24.80 27.63
C ASP A 163 -9.79 -25.78 28.63
N SER A 164 -9.95 -25.37 29.88
CA SER A 164 -9.60 -26.07 31.11
C SER A 164 -10.54 -27.26 31.27
N MET A 165 -10.08 -28.46 30.92
CA MET A 165 -10.81 -29.69 31.25
C MET A 165 -10.45 -30.11 32.68
N ILE A 166 -11.31 -29.73 33.62
CA ILE A 166 -11.30 -30.19 35.01
C ILE A 166 -11.95 -31.59 35.11
N GLN A 167 -11.46 -32.37 36.09
CA GLN A 167 -12.01 -33.57 36.74
C GLN A 167 -11.38 -34.89 36.25
N ASN A 168 -10.90 -35.79 37.10
CA ASN A 168 -11.47 -36.17 38.39
C ASN A 168 -10.43 -36.79 39.34
N VAL A 169 -10.71 -36.64 40.63
CA VAL A 169 -10.02 -37.17 41.80
C VAL A 169 -9.83 -38.69 41.79
N LEU A 170 -8.65 -39.16 42.19
CA LEU A 170 -8.53 -40.41 42.96
C LEU A 170 -7.32 -40.32 43.89
N SER A 171 -7.61 -40.15 45.18
CA SER A 171 -6.75 -40.55 46.28
C SER A 171 -6.69 -42.08 46.30
N ASP A 172 -5.51 -42.68 46.50
CA ASP A 172 -5.31 -43.61 47.61
C ASP A 172 -3.83 -43.88 47.87
N SER A 173 -3.51 -44.04 49.14
CA SER A 173 -2.18 -44.28 49.70
C SER A 173 -1.71 -45.74 49.51
N GLY A 174 -0.39 -45.92 49.39
CA GLY A 174 0.28 -47.22 49.43
C GLY A 174 1.79 -47.06 49.43
#